data_AF-A0A432ML93-F1
#
_entry.id   AF-A0A432ML93-F1
#
_cell.length_a   1.000
_cell.length_b   1.000
_cell.length_c   1.000
_cell.angle_alpha   90.00
_cell.angle_beta   90.00
_cell.angle_gamma   90.00
#
_symmetry.space_group_name_H-M   'P 1'
#
loop_
_entity.id
_entity.type
_entity.pdbx_description
1 polymer ?
#
loop_
_entity_poly.entity_id
_entity_poly.type
_entity_poly.pdbx_seq_one_letter_code
_entity_poly.pdbx_strand_id
1 'polypeptide(L)'
;MSRLELLVDQIGSARRYSLSLLDDIAEGDWFRMPSGGITHVAWQVGHLAFAEYRLALERIRGVRPDDPHLISDGFLTQFGRGSVPDPDPATYPRPGAIRAVLDRVHRRALEELN
;
A
#
# COMPACT_ATOMS: atom_id res chain seq x y z
N MET A 1 -28.00 4.23 -2.86
CA MET A 1 -26.55 4.31 -2.69
C MET A 1 -26.21 5.67 -2.11
N SER A 2 -25.65 5.71 -0.91
CA SER A 2 -25.13 6.92 -0.27
C SER A 2 -23.80 7.32 -0.90
N ARG A 3 -23.37 8.57 -0.65
CA ARG A 3 -22.04 9.03 -1.09
C ARG A 3 -20.91 8.20 -0.47
N LEU A 4 -21.09 7.75 0.77
CA LEU A 4 -20.12 6.90 1.46
C LEU A 4 -20.04 5.51 0.80
N GLU A 5 -21.18 4.88 0.52
CA GLU A 5 -21.25 3.58 -0.17
C GLU A 5 -20.55 3.64 -1.54
N LEU A 6 -20.78 4.71 -2.30
CA LEU A 6 -20.09 4.93 -3.58
C LEU A 6 -18.56 5.02 -3.42
N LEU A 7 -18.07 5.74 -2.41
CA LEU A 7 -16.63 5.91 -2.18
C LEU A 7 -15.98 4.59 -1.72
N VAL A 8 -16.67 3.83 -0.87
CA VAL A 8 -16.23 2.49 -0.45
C VAL A 8 -16.13 1.55 -1.66
N ASP A 9 -17.12 1.55 -2.55
CA ASP A 9 -17.09 0.77 -3.79
C ASP A 9 -15.94 1.19 -4.72
N GLN A 10 -15.61 2.48 -4.79
CA GLN A 10 -14.49 2.99 -5.57
C GLN A 10 -13.14 2.53 -5.00
N ILE A 11 -12.95 2.57 -3.68
CA ILE A 11 -11.74 2.06 -3.02
C ILE A 11 -11.61 0.55 -3.30
N GLY A 12 -12.68 -0.22 -3.15
CA GLY A 12 -12.69 -1.64 -3.47
C GLY A 12 -12.40 -1.95 -4.94
N SER A 13 -12.91 -1.13 -5.86
CA SER A 13 -12.66 -1.28 -7.30
C SER A 13 -11.20 -0.98 -7.66
N ALA A 14 -10.63 0.10 -7.13
CA ALA A 14 -9.22 0.44 -7.30
C ALA A 14 -8.30 -0.65 -6.73
N ARG A 15 -8.66 -1.24 -5.57
CA ARG A 15 -7.96 -2.38 -4.98
C ARG A 15 -7.95 -3.58 -5.92
N ARG A 16 -9.12 -4.00 -6.40
CA ARG A 16 -9.24 -5.17 -7.30
C ARG A 16 -8.45 -4.98 -8.59
N TYR A 17 -8.54 -3.80 -9.22
CA TYR A 17 -7.78 -3.48 -10.41
C TYR A 17 -6.27 -3.51 -10.16
N SER A 18 -5.82 -2.94 -9.04
CA SER A 18 -4.39 -2.98 -8.68
C SER A 18 -3.91 -4.41 -8.48
N LEU A 19 -4.70 -5.26 -7.81
CA LEU A 19 -4.36 -6.67 -7.61
C LEU A 19 -4.32 -7.44 -8.94
N SER A 20 -5.27 -7.22 -9.85
CA SER A 20 -5.25 -7.89 -11.15
C SER A 20 -4.01 -7.55 -11.98
N LEU A 21 -3.47 -6.34 -11.85
CA LEU A 21 -2.19 -5.99 -12.49
C LEU A 21 -1.00 -6.71 -11.86
N LEU A 22 -1.06 -7.01 -10.56
CA LEU A 22 0.02 -7.71 -9.85
C LEU A 22 0.00 -9.22 -10.11
N ASP A 23 -1.16 -9.81 -10.38
CA ASP A 23 -1.30 -11.24 -10.63
C ASP A 23 -0.47 -11.71 -11.86
N ASP A 24 -0.20 -10.79 -12.80
CA ASP A 24 0.62 -11.05 -14.00
C ASP A 24 2.13 -10.74 -13.80
N ILE A 25 2.56 -10.34 -12.60
CA ILE A 25 3.95 -9.94 -12.31
C ILE A 25 4.58 -10.91 -11.31
N ALA A 26 5.61 -11.64 -11.75
CA ALA A 26 6.36 -12.53 -10.88
C ALA A 26 7.01 -11.75 -9.71
N GLU A 27 6.97 -12.31 -8.50
CA GLU A 27 7.53 -11.65 -7.30
C GLU A 27 9.01 -11.29 -7.45
N GLY A 28 9.79 -12.11 -8.18
CA GLY A 28 11.20 -11.84 -8.48
C GLY A 28 11.44 -10.57 -9.29
N ASP A 29 10.43 -10.09 -10.02
CA ASP A 29 10.50 -8.87 -10.83
C ASP A 29 10.07 -7.62 -10.06
N TRP A 30 9.64 -7.73 -8.80
CA TRP A 30 9.06 -6.60 -8.07
C TRP A 30 10.04 -5.44 -7.80
N PHE A 31 11.34 -5.72 -7.77
CA PHE A 31 12.41 -4.74 -7.55
C PHE A 31 13.04 -4.27 -8.87
N ARG A 32 12.64 -4.84 -10.00
CA ARG A 32 13.15 -4.44 -11.30
C ARG A 32 12.70 -3.01 -11.62
N MET A 33 13.65 -2.08 -11.71
CA MET A 33 13.43 -0.75 -12.27
C MET A 33 13.64 -0.79 -13.78
N PRO A 34 12.62 -0.54 -14.62
CA PRO A 34 12.78 -0.45 -16.06
C PRO A 34 13.75 0.68 -16.45
N SER A 35 14.35 0.61 -17.64
CA SER A 35 15.19 1.70 -18.15
C SER A 35 14.39 3.01 -18.24
N GLY A 36 14.93 4.09 -17.66
CA GLY A 36 14.24 5.37 -17.52
C GLY A 36 13.12 5.39 -16.48
N GLY A 37 12.82 4.26 -15.84
CA GLY A 37 11.87 4.16 -14.74
C GLY A 37 12.45 4.74 -13.45
N ILE A 38 11.63 5.49 -12.71
CA ILE A 38 12.02 6.12 -11.43
C ILE A 38 11.49 5.36 -10.20
N THR A 39 10.75 4.27 -10.41
CA THR A 39 10.21 3.40 -9.35
C THR A 39 10.17 1.94 -9.80
N HIS A 40 9.85 1.02 -8.89
CA HIS A 40 9.60 -0.39 -9.14
C HIS A 40 8.28 -0.83 -8.47
N VAL A 41 7.81 -2.04 -8.79
CA VAL A 41 6.50 -2.55 -8.32
C VAL A 41 6.43 -2.62 -6.80
N ALA A 42 7.45 -3.16 -6.12
CA ALA A 42 7.45 -3.23 -4.65
C ALA A 42 7.27 -1.84 -3.99
N TRP A 43 7.89 -0.79 -4.53
CA TRP A 43 7.70 0.57 -4.02
C TRP A 43 6.28 1.07 -4.26
N GLN A 44 5.72 0.86 -5.46
CA GLN A 44 4.35 1.27 -5.78
C GLN A 44 3.32 0.58 -4.86
N VAL A 45 3.46 -0.72 -4.66
CA VAL A 45 2.57 -1.52 -3.79
C VAL A 45 2.68 -1.06 -2.34
N GLY A 46 3.90 -0.80 -1.85
CA GLY A 46 4.09 -0.26 -0.50
C GLY A 46 3.57 1.17 -0.35
N HIS A 47 3.75 2.01 -1.38
CA HIS A 47 3.26 3.39 -1.39
C HIS A 47 1.73 3.45 -1.38
N LEU A 48 1.04 2.52 -2.06
CA LEU A 48 -0.42 2.40 -1.98
C LEU A 48 -0.89 2.08 -0.55
N ALA A 49 -0.20 1.17 0.15
CA ALA A 49 -0.52 0.85 1.54
C ALA A 49 -0.30 2.04 2.47
N PHE A 50 0.82 2.76 2.28
CA PHE A 50 1.10 4.00 2.97
C PHE A 50 -0.01 5.04 2.73
N ALA A 51 -0.38 5.28 1.46
CA ALA A 51 -1.35 6.30 1.10
C ALA A 51 -2.74 5.99 1.66
N GLU A 52 -3.21 4.74 1.57
CA GLU A 52 -4.49 4.32 2.12
C GLU A 52 -4.52 4.47 3.65
N TYR A 53 -3.48 4.06 4.35
CA TYR A 53 -3.38 4.29 5.80
C TYR A 53 -3.44 5.78 6.15
N ARG A 54 -2.61 6.61 5.50
CA ARG A 54 -2.52 8.05 5.82
C ARG A 54 -3.84 8.76 5.55
N LEU A 55 -4.53 8.42 4.47
CA LEU A 55 -5.71 9.14 4.00
C LEU A 55 -7.03 8.60 4.56
N ALA A 56 -7.19 7.28 4.67
CA ALA A 56 -8.45 6.68 5.13
C ALA A 56 -8.48 6.45 6.65
N LEU A 57 -7.33 6.32 7.30
CA LEU A 57 -7.24 6.06 8.74
C LEU A 57 -6.70 7.28 9.49
N GLU A 58 -5.42 7.59 9.33
CA GLU A 58 -4.77 8.63 10.15
C GLU A 58 -5.43 10.01 9.98
N ARG A 59 -5.75 10.43 8.75
CA ARG A 59 -6.39 11.71 8.46
C ARG A 59 -7.73 11.89 9.17
N ILE A 60 -8.48 10.79 9.36
CA ILE A 60 -9.86 10.80 9.84
C ILE A 60 -9.90 10.61 11.36
N ARG A 61 -9.18 9.61 11.87
CA ARG A 61 -9.24 9.20 13.28
C ARG A 61 -7.97 9.46 14.08
N GLY A 62 -6.94 10.03 13.47
CA GLY A 62 -5.60 10.12 14.05
C GLY A 62 -4.92 8.76 14.18
N VAL A 63 -3.68 8.79 14.68
CA VAL A 63 -2.92 7.57 15.00
C VAL A 63 -3.48 6.94 16.27
N ARG A 64 -3.71 5.62 16.24
CA ARG A 64 -4.10 4.80 17.39
C ARG A 64 -2.93 3.94 17.88
N PRO A 65 -2.93 3.52 19.16
CA PRO A 65 -1.85 2.70 19.73
C PRO A 65 -1.57 1.39 19.00
N ASP A 66 -2.58 0.79 18.35
CA ASP A 66 -2.43 -0.48 17.62
C ASP A 66 -1.99 -0.32 16.16
N ASP A 67 -1.91 0.91 15.64
CA ASP A 67 -1.51 1.16 14.25
C ASP A 67 -0.10 0.64 13.89
N PRO A 68 0.90 0.61 14.79
CA PRO A 68 2.19 -0.03 14.51
C PRO A 68 2.08 -1.52 14.13
N HIS A 69 1.04 -2.24 14.57
CA HIS A 69 0.76 -3.62 14.14
C HIS A 69 0.12 -3.70 12.75
N LEU A 70 -0.54 -2.62 12.33
CA LEU A 70 -1.10 -2.47 11.00
C LEU A 70 0.01 -2.18 10.00
N ILE A 71 0.76 -1.11 10.26
CA ILE A 71 1.81 -0.54 9.41
C ILE A 71 2.88 0.09 10.32
N SER A 72 4.12 -0.38 10.21
CA SER A 72 5.20 0.07 11.10
C SER A 72 5.76 1.44 10.69
N ASP A 73 6.39 2.16 11.62
CA ASP A 73 7.08 3.43 11.33
C ASP A 73 8.16 3.28 10.26
N GLY A 74 8.87 2.14 10.26
CA GLY A 74 9.84 1.81 9.21
C GLY A 74 9.18 1.68 7.84
N PHE A 75 7.99 1.07 7.77
CA PHE A 75 7.23 0.98 6.52
C PHE A 75 6.75 2.37 6.06
N LEU A 76 6.23 3.19 6.99
CA LEU A 76 5.80 4.57 6.69
C LEU A 76 6.94 5.42 6.17
N THR A 77 8.15 5.22 6.69
CA THR A 77 9.37 5.90 6.24
C THR A 77 9.83 5.40 4.87
N GLN A 78 9.93 4.08 4.68
CA GLN A 78 10.45 3.45 3.46
C GLN A 78 9.60 3.73 2.22
N PHE A 79 8.27 3.76 2.38
CA PHE A 79 7.32 3.92 1.27
C PHE A 79 6.60 5.28 1.29
N GLY A 80 7.03 6.18 2.16
CA GLY A 80 6.38 7.47 2.39
C GLY A 80 6.59 8.48 1.27
N ARG A 81 5.82 9.58 1.32
CA ARG A 81 6.00 10.71 0.41
C ARG A 81 7.44 11.25 0.50
N GLY A 82 8.12 11.34 -0.64
CA GLY A 82 9.50 11.82 -0.74
C GLY A 82 10.57 10.76 -0.49
N SER A 83 10.19 9.51 -0.20
CA SER A 83 11.12 8.38 -0.26
C SER A 83 11.62 8.17 -1.70
N VAL A 84 12.85 7.66 -1.82
CA VAL A 84 13.48 7.35 -3.11
C VAL A 84 13.49 5.82 -3.26
N PRO A 85 12.88 5.27 -4.32
CA PRO A 85 12.94 3.83 -4.58
C PRO A 85 14.36 3.36 -4.85
N ASP A 86 14.72 2.19 -4.31
CA ASP A 86 16.02 1.54 -4.49
C ASP A 86 15.81 0.19 -5.21
N PRO A 87 16.53 -0.10 -6.31
CA PRO A 87 16.38 -1.38 -7.00
C PRO A 87 16.96 -2.58 -6.23
N ASP A 88 17.73 -2.38 -5.15
CA ASP A 88 18.30 -3.46 -4.34
C ASP A 88 17.23 -4.15 -3.47
N PRO A 89 16.88 -5.42 -3.73
CA PRO A 89 15.90 -6.16 -2.93
C PRO A 89 16.26 -6.26 -1.45
N ALA A 90 17.55 -6.16 -1.09
CA ALA A 90 18.00 -6.25 0.30
C ALA A 90 17.56 -5.04 1.15
N THR A 91 17.17 -3.93 0.51
CA THR A 91 16.72 -2.70 1.19
C THR A 91 15.22 -2.72 1.53
N TYR A 92 14.48 -3.75 1.06
CA TYR A 92 13.04 -3.85 1.23
C TYR A 92 12.60 -5.15 1.92
N PRO A 93 11.40 -5.15 2.54
CA PRO A 93 10.71 -6.40 2.86
C PRO A 93 10.43 -7.21 1.59
N ARG A 94 10.33 -8.54 1.72
CA ARG A 94 9.95 -9.41 0.60
C ARG A 94 8.56 -9.01 0.04
N PRO A 95 8.30 -9.21 -1.27
CA PRO A 95 7.02 -8.92 -1.91
C PRO A 95 5.78 -9.35 -1.12
N GLY A 96 5.74 -10.60 -0.65
CA GLY A 96 4.63 -11.10 0.18
C GLY A 96 4.42 -10.33 1.48
N ALA A 97 5.47 -9.81 2.12
CA ALA A 97 5.36 -8.98 3.33
C ALA A 97 4.78 -7.59 3.01
N ILE A 98 5.18 -6.99 1.89
CA ILE A 98 4.62 -5.72 1.41
C ILE A 98 3.13 -5.90 1.08
N ARG A 99 2.77 -6.98 0.38
CA ARG A 99 1.38 -7.32 0.06
C ARG A 99 0.55 -7.53 1.33
N ALA A 100 1.10 -8.20 2.33
CA ALA A 100 0.42 -8.42 3.60
C ALA A 100 0.12 -7.10 4.35
N VAL A 101 1.00 -6.09 4.29
CA VAL A 101 0.73 -4.76 4.87
C VAL A 101 -0.43 -4.09 4.11
N LEU A 102 -0.37 -4.11 2.78
CA LEU A 102 -1.41 -3.56 1.91
C LEU A 102 -2.78 -4.21 2.17
N ASP A 103 -2.84 -5.53 2.35
CA ASP A 103 -4.08 -6.26 2.68
C ASP A 103 -4.61 -5.88 4.06
N ARG A 104 -3.75 -5.80 5.09
CA ARG A 104 -4.19 -5.43 6.44
C ARG A 104 -4.70 -4.00 6.51
N VAL A 105 -4.00 -3.05 5.88
CA VAL A 105 -4.40 -1.64 5.81
C VAL A 105 -5.76 -1.50 5.14
N HIS A 106 -5.93 -2.12 3.96
CA HIS A 106 -7.19 -2.07 3.22
C HIS A 106 -8.36 -2.62 4.02
N ARG A 107 -8.19 -3.80 4.64
CA ARG A 107 -9.21 -4.39 5.50
C ARG A 107 -9.59 -3.47 6.66
N ARG A 108 -8.60 -2.87 7.35
CA ARG A 108 -8.87 -1.91 8.43
C ARG A 108 -9.59 -0.65 7.92
N ALA A 109 -9.23 -0.15 6.73
CA ALA A 109 -9.90 0.99 6.13
C ALA A 109 -11.39 0.72 5.87
N LEU A 110 -11.71 -0.45 5.30
CA LEU A 110 -13.11 -0.85 5.09
C LEU A 110 -13.87 -1.06 6.40
N GLU A 111 -13.25 -1.64 7.43
CA GLU A 111 -13.86 -1.81 8.75
C GLU A 111 -14.25 -0.48 9.42
N GLU A 112 -13.54 0.62 9.14
CA GLU A 112 -13.82 1.95 9.73
C GLU A 112 -14.74 2.82 8.84
N LEU A 113 -14.94 2.44 7.57
CA LEU A 113 -15.77 3.16 6.61
C LEU A 113 -17.17 2.53 6.40
N ASN A 114 -17.41 1.36 6.98
CA ASN A 114 -18.72 0.71 7.06
C ASN A 114 -19.53 1.25 8.26
#